data_AF-A0A7J8WG02-F1
#
_entry.id   AF-A0A7J8WG02-F1
#
_cell.length_a   1.000
_cell.length_b   1.000
_cell.length_c   1.000
_cell.angle_alpha   90.00
_cell.angle_beta   90.00
_cell.angle_gamma   90.00
#
_symmetry.space_group_name_H-M   'P 1'
#
loop_
_entity.id
_entity.type
_entity.pdbx_description
1 polymer ?
#
loop_
_entity_poly.entity_id
_entity_poly.type
_entity_poly.pdbx_seq_one_letter_code
_entity_poly.pdbx_strand_id
1 'polypeptide(L)'
;MEDETYSGLGNGGEIDTKVVQTFQKNFVQVQNILDQNKLLINEINQNHETKIPDNLTRNVGLIRELNNNIRRVVDLYADLSTSYTKSMDASSSDGDSNGAMKSGGNKRNRPA
;
A
#
# COMPACT_ATOMS: atom_id res chain seq x y z
N MET A 1 11.80 21.14 26.97
CA MET A 1 12.65 20.20 26.20
C MET A 1 11.83 18.94 26.11
N GLU A 2 11.14 18.79 24.99
CA GLU A 2 10.26 17.67 24.68
C GLU A 2 11.15 16.64 23.99
N ASP A 3 11.47 15.56 24.70
CA ASP A 3 12.21 14.44 24.13
C ASP A 3 11.73 13.15 24.82
N GLU A 4 10.42 12.92 24.76
CA GLU A 4 9.86 11.59 25.01
C GLU A 4 10.10 10.74 23.76
N THR A 5 11.34 10.27 23.67
CA THR A 5 11.77 9.24 22.72
C THR A 5 10.96 7.98 22.95
N TYR A 6 10.05 7.73 22.02
CA TYR A 6 9.16 6.58 21.94
C TYR A 6 9.99 5.28 21.82
N SER A 7 10.39 4.75 22.96
CA SER A 7 11.15 3.51 23.09
C SER A 7 10.19 2.35 23.32
N GLY A 8 9.41 2.04 22.29
CA GLY A 8 8.56 0.86 22.17
C GLY A 8 9.09 -0.09 21.10
N LEU A 9 10.35 -0.53 21.19
CA LEU A 9 10.90 -1.56 20.30
C LEU A 9 10.39 -2.94 20.72
N GLY A 10 9.34 -3.38 20.04
CA GLY A 10 8.96 -4.79 19.93
C GLY A 10 8.54 -5.05 18.49
N ASN A 11 9.48 -5.46 17.63
CA ASN A 11 9.29 -6.01 16.28
C ASN A 11 8.48 -5.20 15.22
N GLY A 12 7.85 -4.08 15.58
CA GLY A 12 6.99 -3.28 14.68
C GLY A 12 7.72 -2.33 13.73
N GLY A 13 8.96 -1.94 14.03
CA GLY A 13 9.72 -0.97 13.22
C GLY A 13 10.19 -1.49 11.85
N GLU A 14 10.49 -2.79 11.74
CA GLU A 14 10.92 -3.38 10.47
C GLU A 14 9.76 -3.64 9.50
N ILE A 15 8.58 -3.99 10.04
CA ILE A 15 7.35 -4.19 9.26
C ILE A 15 6.92 -2.85 8.65
N ASP A 16 6.93 -1.78 9.45
CA ASP A 16 6.59 -0.43 9.00
C ASP A 16 7.53 0.07 7.89
N THR A 17 8.84 -0.17 8.03
CA THR A 17 9.85 0.28 7.05
C THR A 17 9.65 -0.34 5.65
N LYS A 18 9.35 -1.65 5.57
CA LYS A 18 9.13 -2.34 4.29
C LYS A 18 7.84 -1.89 3.60
N VAL A 19 6.80 -1.66 4.38
CA VAL A 19 5.53 -1.13 3.90
C VAL A 19 5.74 0.27 3.33
N VAL A 20 6.37 1.17 4.09
CA VAL A 20 6.68 2.53 3.66
C VAL A 20 7.50 2.58 2.37
N GLN A 21 8.52 1.71 2.22
CA GLN A 21 9.29 1.61 0.99
C GLN A 21 8.42 1.20 -0.22
N THR A 22 7.51 0.26 -0.02
CA THR A 22 6.57 -0.18 -1.05
C THR A 22 5.59 0.94 -1.44
N PHE A 23 5.09 1.69 -0.45
CA PHE A 23 4.28 2.90 -0.66
C PHE A 23 5.02 3.92 -1.53
N GLN A 24 6.24 4.31 -1.14
CA GLN A 24 7.02 5.31 -1.87
C GLN A 24 7.26 4.89 -3.33
N LYS A 25 7.66 3.63 -3.54
CA LYS A 25 7.90 3.09 -4.89
C LYS A 25 6.62 3.09 -5.75
N ASN A 26 5.49 2.68 -5.18
CA ASN A 26 4.23 2.66 -5.93
C ASN A 26 3.72 4.07 -6.23
N PHE A 27 3.90 5.01 -5.31
CA PHE A 27 3.48 6.40 -5.51
C PHE A 27 4.25 7.07 -6.65
N VAL A 28 5.57 6.90 -6.70
CA VAL A 28 6.40 7.41 -7.82
C VAL A 28 5.96 6.79 -9.15
N GLN A 29 5.64 5.49 -9.17
CA GLN A 29 5.15 4.84 -10.39
C GLN A 29 3.80 5.40 -10.84
N VAL A 30 2.84 5.55 -9.92
CA VAL A 30 1.53 6.14 -10.24
C VAL A 30 1.70 7.55 -10.77
N GLN A 31 2.53 8.38 -10.13
CA GLN A 31 2.79 9.75 -10.57
C GLN A 31 3.33 9.77 -12.00
N ASN A 32 4.34 8.96 -12.31
CA ASN A 32 4.90 8.85 -13.66
C ASN A 32 3.84 8.45 -14.69
N ILE A 33 2.93 7.53 -14.35
CA ILE A 33 1.85 7.10 -15.25
C ILE A 33 0.83 8.23 -15.46
N LEU A 34 0.50 8.99 -14.42
CA LEU A 34 -0.43 10.11 -14.53
C LEU A 34 0.17 11.28 -15.33
N ASP A 35 1.47 11.54 -15.18
CA ASP A 35 2.17 12.52 -16.00
C ASP A 35 2.18 12.10 -17.48
N GLN A 36 2.35 10.82 -17.78
CA GLN A 36 2.17 10.28 -19.13
C GLN A 36 0.74 10.46 -19.64
N ASN A 37 -0.29 10.17 -18.82
CA ASN A 37 -1.68 10.40 -19.20
C ASN A 37 -1.95 11.86 -19.55
N LYS A 38 -1.35 12.80 -18.83
CA LYS A 38 -1.48 14.23 -19.14
C LYS A 38 -0.95 14.55 -20.54
N LEU A 39 0.20 13.99 -20.92
CA LEU A 39 0.76 14.15 -22.26
C LEU A 39 -0.13 13.52 -23.34
N LEU A 40 -0.62 12.30 -23.11
CA LEU A 40 -1.53 11.60 -24.02
C LEU A 40 -2.83 12.40 -24.26
N ILE A 41 -3.43 12.94 -23.20
CA ILE A 41 -4.64 13.77 -23.29
C ILE A 41 -4.36 15.02 -24.11
N ASN A 42 -3.23 15.69 -23.88
CA ASN A 42 -2.87 16.87 -24.65
C ASN A 42 -2.74 16.56 -26.15
N GLU A 43 -2.09 15.45 -26.52
CA GLU A 43 -1.97 15.03 -27.91
C GLU A 43 -3.33 14.65 -28.52
N ILE A 44 -4.16 13.91 -27.78
CA ILE A 44 -5.52 13.56 -28.20
C ILE A 44 -6.33 14.82 -28.52
N ASN A 45 -6.25 15.83 -27.65
CA ASN A 45 -6.95 17.11 -27.83
C ASN A 45 -6.43 17.87 -29.06
N GLN A 46 -5.11 17.96 -29.26
CA GLN A 46 -4.52 18.59 -30.45
C GLN A 46 -4.95 17.89 -31.75
N ASN A 47 -4.95 16.56 -31.76
CA ASN A 47 -5.43 15.78 -32.89
C ASN A 47 -6.94 16.03 -33.16
N HIS A 48 -7.74 16.21 -32.11
CA HIS A 48 -9.15 16.54 -32.23
C HIS A 48 -9.39 17.95 -32.78
N GLU A 49 -8.62 18.94 -32.31
CA GLU A 49 -8.69 20.34 -32.75
C GLU A 49 -8.30 20.51 -34.22
N THR A 50 -7.25 19.82 -34.67
CA THR A 50 -6.78 19.89 -36.06
C THR A 50 -7.71 19.20 -37.05
N LYS A 51 -8.54 18.25 -36.60
CA LYS A 51 -9.52 17.50 -37.41
C LYS A 51 -8.94 16.77 -38.63
N ILE A 52 -7.63 16.52 -38.64
CA ILE A 52 -6.97 15.74 -39.69
C ILE A 52 -7.39 14.26 -39.51
N PRO A 53 -7.99 13.61 -40.53
CA PRO A 53 -8.53 12.25 -40.40
C PRO A 53 -7.53 11.22 -39.87
N ASP A 54 -6.28 11.29 -40.32
CA ASP A 54 -5.21 10.39 -39.88
C ASP A 54 -4.88 10.56 -38.40
N ASN A 55 -4.89 11.80 -37.90
CA ASN A 55 -4.65 12.11 -36.49
C ASN A 55 -5.80 11.65 -35.60
N LEU A 56 -7.05 11.78 -36.07
CA LEU A 56 -8.21 11.23 -35.37
C LEU A 56 -8.15 9.70 -35.29
N THR A 57 -7.63 9.04 -36.33
CA THR A 57 -7.39 7.59 -36.29
C THR A 57 -6.32 7.23 -35.26
N ARG A 58 -5.25 8.03 -35.16
CA ARG A 58 -4.21 7.87 -34.13
C ARG A 58 -4.77 8.01 -32.71
N ASN A 59 -5.75 8.88 -32.47
CA ASN A 59 -6.39 9.03 -31.15
C ASN A 59 -6.95 7.72 -30.61
N VAL A 60 -7.41 6.80 -31.46
CA VAL A 60 -7.88 5.48 -31.01
C VAL A 60 -6.74 4.70 -30.32
N GLY A 61 -5.52 4.79 -30.84
CA GLY A 61 -4.33 4.20 -30.23
C GLY A 61 -3.97 4.88 -28.90
N LEU A 62 -3.92 6.21 -28.90
CA LEU A 62 -3.58 7.00 -27.70
C LEU A 62 -4.58 6.77 -26.56
N ILE A 63 -5.88 6.69 -26.87
CA ILE A 63 -6.93 6.40 -25.87
C ILE A 63 -6.78 4.97 -25.32
N ARG A 64 -6.38 3.99 -26.14
CA ARG A 64 -6.09 2.63 -25.64
C ARG A 64 -4.91 2.65 -24.67
N GLU A 65 -3.86 3.40 -24.99
CA GLU A 65 -2.70 3.56 -24.10
C GLU A 65 -3.10 4.22 -22.78
N LEU A 66 -3.86 5.32 -22.83
CA LEU A 66 -4.42 5.99 -21.66
C LEU A 66 -5.23 5.02 -20.80
N ASN A 67 -6.12 4.23 -21.40
CA ASN A 67 -6.91 3.23 -20.67
C ASN A 67 -6.05 2.14 -20.04
N ASN A 68 -4.97 1.70 -20.70
CA ASN A 68 -4.03 0.76 -20.12
C ASN A 68 -3.27 1.36 -18.93
N ASN A 69 -2.88 2.62 -19.02
CA ASN A 69 -2.27 3.35 -17.91
C ASN A 69 -3.22 3.43 -16.70
N ILE A 70 -4.51 3.70 -16.91
CA ILE A 70 -5.50 3.70 -15.82
C ILE A 70 -5.62 2.31 -15.18
N ARG A 71 -5.66 1.22 -15.97
CA ARG A 71 -5.66 -0.15 -15.42
C ARG A 71 -4.43 -0.38 -14.53
N ARG A 72 -3.24 -0.01 -15.00
CA ARG A 72 -1.99 -0.15 -14.22
C ARG A 72 -2.03 0.66 -12.91
N VAL A 73 -2.60 1.86 -12.92
CA VAL A 73 -2.77 2.65 -11.69
C VAL A 73 -3.70 1.94 -10.71
N VAL A 74 -4.81 1.37 -11.19
CA VAL A 74 -5.72 0.58 -10.35
C VAL A 74 -5.01 -0.63 -9.75
N ASP A 75 -4.24 -1.37 -10.54
CA ASP A 75 -3.47 -2.54 -10.07
C ASP A 75 -2.45 -2.14 -8.99
N LEU A 76 -1.70 -1.04 -9.20
CA LEU A 76 -0.74 -0.52 -8.22
C LEU A 76 -1.40 -0.15 -6.89
N TYR A 77 -2.61 0.42 -6.92
CA TYR A 77 -3.36 0.71 -5.71
C TYR A 77 -3.91 -0.54 -5.03
N ALA A 78 -4.37 -1.53 -5.79
CA ALA A 78 -4.83 -2.81 -5.24
C ALA A 78 -3.70 -3.57 -4.54
N ASP A 79 -2.52 -3.62 -5.16
CA ASP A 79 -1.31 -4.21 -4.58
C ASP A 79 -0.90 -3.50 -3.29
N LEU A 80 -0.97 -2.17 -3.30
CA LEU A 80 -0.63 -1.36 -2.15
C LEU A 80 -1.58 -1.60 -0.96
N SER A 81 -2.89 -1.58 -1.23
CA SER A 81 -3.90 -1.88 -0.21
C SER A 81 -3.72 -3.28 0.36
N THR A 82 -3.46 -4.27 -0.50
CA THR A 82 -3.26 -5.66 -0.08
C THR A 82 -1.98 -5.81 0.77
N SER A 83 -0.89 -5.15 0.38
CA SER A 83 0.36 -5.16 1.14
C SER A 83 0.19 -4.56 2.52
N TYR A 84 -0.59 -3.48 2.62
CA TYR A 84 -0.88 -2.82 3.90
C TYR A 84 -1.70 -3.71 4.83
N THR A 85 -2.81 -4.28 4.35
CA THR A 85 -3.64 -5.19 5.17
C THR A 85 -2.83 -6.36 5.70
N LYS A 86 -2.01 -7.01 4.84
CA LYS A 86 -1.14 -8.12 5.25
C LYS A 86 -0.15 -7.74 6.36
N SER A 87 0.42 -6.54 6.28
CA SER A 87 1.36 -6.06 7.31
C SER A 87 0.67 -5.83 8.66
N MET A 88 -0.59 -5.38 8.66
CA MET A 88 -1.36 -5.12 9.86
C MET A 88 -1.83 -6.42 10.53
N ASP A 89 -2.26 -7.40 9.74
CA ASP A 89 -2.61 -8.74 10.23
C ASP A 89 -1.40 -9.41 10.91
N ALA A 90 -0.21 -9.31 10.31
CA ALA A 90 1.03 -9.83 10.87
C ALA A 90 1.40 -9.20 12.23
N SER A 91 1.16 -7.89 12.42
CA SER A 91 1.41 -7.21 13.70
C SER A 91 0.41 -7.59 14.80
N SER A 92 -0.77 -8.12 14.47
CA SER A 92 -1.79 -8.51 15.46
C SER A 92 -1.64 -9.94 15.99
N SER A 93 -0.80 -10.77 15.36
CA SER A 93 -0.70 -12.21 15.63
C SER A 93 0.26 -12.59 16.79
N ASP A 94 1.00 -11.64 17.37
CA ASP A 94 2.01 -11.91 18.41
C ASP A 94 1.45 -11.84 19.87
N GLY A 95 0.13 -11.82 20.05
CA GLY A 95 -0.50 -11.51 21.35
C GLY A 95 -1.01 -12.67 22.22
N ASP A 96 -1.09 -13.91 21.71
CA ASP A 96 -1.84 -14.97 22.43
C ASP A 96 -1.04 -16.29 22.54
N SER A 97 0.05 -16.25 23.31
CA SER A 97 0.79 -17.46 23.73
C SER A 97 1.63 -17.22 24.99
N ASN A 98 0.98 -17.08 26.14
CA ASN A 98 1.55 -17.42 27.45
C ASN A 98 0.42 -18.08 28.26
N GLY A 99 0.34 -19.40 28.33
CA GLY A 99 1.32 -20.21 29.03
C GLY A 99 0.89 -20.34 30.50
N ALA A 100 -0.07 -21.23 30.75
CA ALA A 100 -0.38 -21.89 32.02
C ALA A 100 -0.08 -21.11 33.32
N MET A 101 -1.10 -20.42 33.87
CA MET A 101 -1.08 -20.02 35.28
C MET A 101 -1.11 -21.27 36.17
N LYS A 102 0.09 -21.72 36.59
CA LYS A 102 0.28 -22.70 37.65
C LYS A 102 -0.10 -22.05 38.99
N SER A 103 -1.38 -21.99 39.31
CA SER A 103 -1.85 -21.56 40.63
C SER A 103 -1.60 -22.69 41.64
N GLY A 104 -0.53 -22.54 42.43
CA GLY A 104 -0.20 -23.41 43.54
C GLY A 104 -1.28 -23.36 44.62
N GLY A 105 -2.12 -24.41 44.65
CA GLY A 105 -3.11 -24.65 45.69
C GLY A 105 -2.45 -25.01 47.03
N ASN A 106 -2.46 -24.03 47.92
CA ASN A 106 -1.94 -24.00 49.28
C ASN A 106 -2.29 -25.25 50.14
N LYS A 107 -1.28 -25.90 50.72
CA LYS A 107 -1.44 -26.89 51.81
C LYS A 107 -2.10 -26.20 53.02
N ARG A 108 -3.31 -26.61 53.40
CA ARG A 108 -3.84 -26.34 54.75
C ARG A 108 -4.22 -27.66 55.43
N ASN A 109 -3.33 -28.04 56.34
CA ASN A 109 -3.50 -29.07 57.35
C ASN A 109 -4.57 -28.63 58.37
N ARG A 110 -5.54 -29.49 58.68
CA ARG A 110 -6.22 -29.49 59.99
C ARG A 110 -6.50 -30.95 60.41
N PRO A 111 -6.10 -31.36 61.63
CA PRO A 111 -6.28 -32.73 62.12
C PRO A 111 -7.61 -32.93 62.86
N ALA A 112 -7.95 -34.23 62.97
CA ALA A 112 -8.87 -34.96 63.85
C ALA A 112 -10.30 -34.44 64.03
#